data_AF-A0A7K6TRW2-F1
#
_entry.id   AF-A0A7K6TRW2-F1
#
_cell.length_a   1.000
_cell.length_b   1.000
_cell.length_c   1.000
_cell.angle_alpha   90.00
_cell.angle_beta   90.00
_cell.angle_gamma   90.00
#
_symmetry.space_group_name_H-M   'P 1'
#
loop_
_entity.id
_entity.type
_entity.pdbx_description
1 polymer ?
#
loop_
_entity_poly.entity_id
_entity_poly.type
_entity_poly.pdbx_seq_one_letter_code
_entity_poly.pdbx_strand_id
1 'polypeptide(L)'
;MHPVFQSSRRDFAFGPWKLSAARTHIMKSAQAERLAGELHMPSLPEMMFGDNILRIQHDHGFGIEFNATDALKCVNNCQGMIKVACAEEWQESRSETEHTKEVVKPYDWTYTTDYKGTLLGDTVTLKVVPTTEHINTEKLKAREQIMFFEEVLLFEDELHDHGVSSLSVKIRVMPSSFFVLLRFFLRVDGVLIRMNDTRLHHEADKTYMLREYTSRESKISSLKHVPPSLFTEPNEISQYLPIKETICEKLEFPEKLEPKPEASLETMCVK
;
A
#
# COMPACT_ATOMS: atom_id res chain seq x y z
N MET A 1 6.24 0.67 32.52
CA MET A 1 5.70 -0.43 31.69
C MET A 1 5.36 0.17 30.34
N HIS A 2 6.20 -0.06 29.31
CA HIS A 2 5.82 0.30 27.95
C HIS A 2 4.62 -0.57 27.54
N PRO A 3 3.58 -0.02 26.90
CA PRO A 3 2.48 -0.82 26.41
C PRO A 3 3.04 -1.84 25.42
N VAL A 4 2.94 -3.12 25.77
CA VAL A 4 3.34 -4.20 24.87
C VAL A 4 2.41 -4.12 23.67
N PHE A 5 2.94 -3.74 22.51
CA PHE A 5 2.18 -3.74 21.27
C PHE A 5 1.56 -5.13 21.09
N GLN A 6 0.23 -5.22 21.14
CA GLN A 6 -0.47 -6.48 20.96
C GLN A 6 -0.60 -6.74 19.46
N SER A 7 0.11 -7.76 19.00
CA SER A 7 -0.11 -8.27 17.66
C SER A 7 -1.56 -8.71 17.52
N SER A 8 -2.24 -8.24 16.48
CA SER A 8 -3.64 -8.57 16.21
C SER A 8 -3.77 -9.18 14.83
N ARG A 9 -4.59 -10.22 14.75
CA ARG A 9 -4.97 -10.83 13.47
C ARG A 9 -6.47 -10.89 13.42
N ARG A 10 -7.05 -10.40 12.33
CA ARG A 10 -8.49 -10.45 12.09
C ARG A 10 -8.74 -11.05 10.73
N ASP A 11 -9.60 -12.06 10.72
CA ASP A 11 -10.07 -12.71 9.52
C ASP A 11 -11.56 -12.39 9.34
N PHE A 12 -11.99 -12.21 8.09
CA PHE A 12 -13.39 -12.00 7.71
C PHE A 12 -13.69 -12.76 6.43
N ALA A 13 -14.89 -13.35 6.34
CA ALA A 13 -15.34 -14.06 5.16
C ALA A 13 -16.40 -13.24 4.42
N PHE A 14 -16.23 -13.10 3.11
CA PHE A 14 -17.14 -12.40 2.21
C PHE A 14 -17.41 -13.28 0.99
N GLY A 15 -18.48 -14.08 1.04
CA GLY A 15 -18.74 -15.10 0.02
C GLY A 15 -17.54 -16.06 -0.12
N PRO A 16 -16.96 -16.24 -1.32
CA PRO A 16 -15.79 -17.09 -1.55
C PRO A 16 -14.45 -16.40 -1.20
N TRP A 17 -14.49 -15.19 -0.62
CA TRP A 17 -13.31 -14.42 -0.25
C TRP A 17 -13.00 -14.55 1.23
N LYS A 18 -11.75 -14.91 1.53
CA LYS A 18 -11.15 -14.80 2.85
C LYS A 18 -10.28 -13.55 2.92
N LEU A 19 -10.65 -12.62 3.79
CA LEU A 19 -9.89 -11.41 4.09
C LEU A 19 -9.12 -11.64 5.39
N SER A 20 -7.82 -11.39 5.39
CA SER A 20 -6.96 -11.49 6.57
C SER A 20 -6.15 -10.22 6.73
N ALA A 21 -6.25 -9.59 7.89
CA ALA A 21 -5.42 -8.46 8.28
C ALA A 21 -4.57 -8.86 9.49
N ALA A 22 -3.25 -8.69 9.39
CA ALA A 22 -2.33 -8.86 10.50
C ALA A 22 -1.60 -7.55 10.78
N ARG A 23 -1.57 -7.18 12.07
CA ARG A 23 -0.84 -6.03 12.62
C ARG A 23 0.08 -6.55 13.71
N THR A 24 1.35 -6.26 13.58
CA THR A 24 2.46 -6.79 14.36
C THR A 24 3.42 -5.67 14.73
N HIS A 25 4.47 -6.00 15.48
CA HIS A 25 5.47 -5.03 15.92
C HIS A 25 6.42 -4.64 14.79
N ILE A 26 7.11 -3.52 14.97
CA ILE A 26 8.19 -3.09 14.06
C ILE A 26 9.29 -4.15 14.02
N MET A 27 9.86 -4.35 12.84
CA MET A 27 10.95 -5.29 12.60
C MET A 27 12.15 -5.00 13.50
N LYS A 28 12.81 -6.06 13.99
CA LYS A 28 14.04 -5.93 14.78
C LYS A 28 15.22 -5.56 13.88
N SER A 29 16.18 -4.79 14.39
CA SER A 29 17.32 -4.26 13.63
C SER A 29 18.05 -5.33 12.78
N ALA A 30 18.33 -6.51 13.35
CA ALA A 30 19.02 -7.58 12.62
C ALA A 30 18.22 -8.13 11.41
N GLN A 31 16.88 -8.15 11.49
CA GLN A 31 16.03 -8.55 10.37
C GLN A 31 15.95 -7.42 9.33
N ALA A 32 15.91 -6.17 9.79
CA ALA A 32 15.88 -4.99 8.95
C ALA A 32 17.17 -4.86 8.12
N GLU A 33 18.34 -5.01 8.74
CA GLU A 33 19.65 -5.00 8.05
C GLU A 33 19.75 -6.10 7.00
N ARG A 34 19.28 -7.30 7.33
CA ARG A 34 19.26 -8.43 6.38
C ARG A 34 18.38 -8.10 5.18
N LEU A 35 17.16 -7.62 5.41
CA LEU A 35 16.25 -7.28 4.33
C LEU A 35 16.76 -6.09 3.50
N ALA A 36 17.38 -5.08 4.13
CA ALA A 36 18.05 -3.99 3.41
C ALA A 36 19.11 -4.52 2.45
N GLY A 37 19.92 -5.48 2.91
CA GLY A 37 20.90 -6.19 2.08
C GLY A 37 20.26 -6.96 0.92
N GLU A 38 19.16 -7.67 1.16
CA GLU A 38 18.41 -8.40 0.12
C GLU A 38 17.79 -7.47 -0.94
N LEU A 39 17.28 -6.30 -0.50
CA LEU A 39 16.69 -5.29 -1.37
C LEU A 39 17.72 -4.36 -2.02
N HIS A 40 19.00 -4.46 -1.67
CA HIS A 40 20.08 -3.56 -2.12
C HIS A 40 19.80 -2.08 -1.76
N MET A 41 19.20 -1.84 -0.59
CA MET A 41 18.91 -0.51 -0.05
C MET A 41 19.91 -0.15 1.06
N PRO A 42 20.33 1.12 1.20
CA PRO A 42 21.21 1.54 2.29
C PRO A 42 20.58 1.33 3.68
N SER A 43 19.29 1.64 3.80
CA SER A 43 18.49 1.51 5.00
C SER A 43 17.04 1.22 4.63
N LEU A 44 16.28 0.68 5.59
CA LEU A 44 14.82 0.58 5.51
C LEU A 44 14.18 1.76 6.25
N PRO A 45 12.87 2.01 6.04
CA PRO A 45 12.10 2.91 6.88
C PRO A 45 12.28 2.62 8.38
N GLU A 46 12.35 3.67 9.20
CA GLU A 46 12.51 3.54 10.66
C GLU A 46 11.45 2.65 11.31
N MET A 47 10.18 2.80 10.90
CA MET A 47 9.06 2.00 11.36
C MET A 47 8.63 1.03 10.27
N MET A 48 9.42 -0.02 10.06
CA MET A 48 9.11 -1.07 9.10
C MET A 48 8.32 -2.22 9.75
N PHE A 49 7.10 -2.50 9.26
CA PHE A 49 6.26 -3.59 9.75
C PHE A 49 6.27 -4.80 8.80
N GLY A 50 7.28 -5.67 8.94
CA GLY A 50 7.51 -6.74 7.96
C GLY A 50 6.47 -7.85 7.96
N ASP A 51 5.88 -8.14 9.12
CA ASP A 51 4.84 -9.17 9.26
C ASP A 51 3.43 -8.57 9.10
N ASN A 52 3.30 -7.26 8.85
CA ASN A 52 2.03 -6.64 8.56
C ASN A 52 1.58 -6.99 7.15
N ILE A 53 0.32 -7.43 7.06
CA ILE A 53 -0.25 -7.85 5.80
C ILE A 53 -1.75 -7.60 5.78
N LEU A 54 -2.24 -7.13 4.64
CA LEU A 54 -3.63 -7.26 4.27
C LEU A 54 -3.73 -8.20 3.06
N ARG A 55 -4.40 -9.33 3.23
CA ARG A 55 -4.55 -10.37 2.22
C ARG A 55 -6.02 -10.59 1.89
N ILE A 56 -6.32 -10.66 0.60
CA ILE A 56 -7.64 -10.99 0.07
C ILE A 56 -7.45 -12.22 -0.82
N GLN A 57 -7.94 -13.36 -0.37
CA GLN A 57 -7.74 -14.64 -1.04
C GLN A 57 -9.08 -15.28 -1.39
N HIS A 58 -9.21 -15.73 -2.63
CA HIS A 58 -10.34 -16.52 -3.08
C HIS A 58 -10.17 -17.98 -2.68
N ASP A 59 -11.27 -18.71 -2.50
CA ASP A 59 -11.26 -20.15 -2.17
C ASP A 59 -10.54 -21.05 -3.19
N HIS A 60 -10.35 -20.53 -4.41
CA HIS A 60 -9.60 -21.19 -5.49
C HIS A 60 -8.10 -20.85 -5.48
N GLY A 61 -7.61 -20.17 -4.45
CA GLY A 61 -6.19 -19.93 -4.21
C GLY A 61 -5.65 -18.61 -4.74
N PHE A 62 -6.25 -18.05 -5.80
CA PHE A 62 -5.85 -16.74 -6.32
C PHE A 62 -6.26 -15.59 -5.39
N GLY A 63 -5.59 -14.45 -5.52
CA GLY A 63 -5.92 -13.29 -4.70
C GLY A 63 -4.95 -12.13 -4.88
N ILE A 64 -4.96 -11.24 -3.90
CA ILE A 64 -4.04 -10.10 -3.83
C ILE A 64 -3.67 -9.85 -2.38
N GLU A 65 -2.43 -9.44 -2.13
CA GLU A 65 -1.97 -9.01 -0.83
C GLU A 65 -1.17 -7.71 -0.88
N PHE A 66 -1.08 -7.07 0.29
CA PHE A 66 -0.37 -5.83 0.51
C PHE A 66 0.57 -6.04 1.69
N ASN A 67 1.88 -5.97 1.42
CA ASN A 67 2.94 -6.13 2.41
C ASN A 67 4.03 -5.08 2.17
N ALA A 68 4.81 -4.76 3.21
CA ALA A 68 5.84 -3.74 3.14
C ALA A 68 7.02 -4.15 2.23
N THR A 69 7.43 -5.41 2.29
CA THR A 69 8.60 -5.91 1.57
C THR A 69 8.47 -5.78 0.06
N ASP A 70 7.34 -6.19 -0.52
CA ASP A 70 7.09 -6.08 -1.95
C ASP A 70 6.90 -4.63 -2.38
N ALA A 71 6.33 -3.79 -1.51
CA ALA A 71 6.27 -2.36 -1.77
C ALA A 71 7.65 -1.71 -1.86
N LEU A 72 8.59 -2.14 -1.01
CA LEU A 72 9.98 -1.67 -1.03
C LEU A 72 10.78 -2.19 -2.22
N LYS A 73 10.42 -3.36 -2.79
CA LYS A 73 11.01 -3.83 -4.07
C LYS A 73 10.67 -2.92 -5.25
N CYS A 74 9.53 -2.21 -5.18
CA CYS A 74 9.13 -1.22 -6.18
C CYS A 74 9.77 0.16 -5.96
N VAL A 75 10.53 0.35 -4.87
CA VAL A 75 11.31 1.57 -4.68
C VAL A 75 12.45 1.59 -5.68
N ASN A 76 12.67 2.76 -6.27
CA ASN A 76 13.63 2.91 -7.35
C ASN A 76 15.07 2.89 -6.81
N ASN A 77 15.65 1.69 -6.72
CA ASN A 77 17.01 1.51 -6.20
C ASN A 77 18.10 1.85 -7.23
N CYS A 78 17.74 2.14 -8.49
CA CYS A 78 18.70 2.23 -9.60
C CYS A 78 18.60 3.49 -10.47
N GLN A 79 17.55 4.30 -10.35
CA GLN A 79 17.47 5.58 -11.07
C GLN A 79 17.55 6.73 -10.07
N GLY A 80 18.77 7.28 -9.95
CA GLY A 80 19.05 8.58 -9.34
C GLY A 80 18.38 9.75 -10.07
N MET A 81 17.06 9.74 -10.17
CA MET A 81 16.26 10.73 -10.89
C MET A 81 15.29 11.51 -10.00
N ILE A 82 15.32 11.35 -8.67
CA ILE A 82 15.08 12.51 -7.81
C ILE A 82 16.34 13.37 -7.93
N LYS A 83 16.45 14.04 -9.08
CA LYS A 83 17.48 15.02 -9.39
C LYS A 83 17.55 15.96 -8.20
N VAL A 84 18.69 15.92 -7.52
CA VAL A 84 19.62 17.04 -7.24
C VAL A 84 19.01 18.40 -6.85
N ALA A 85 17.87 18.85 -7.36
CA ALA A 85 17.21 20.08 -6.92
C ALA A 85 16.66 20.00 -5.49
N CYS A 86 16.01 18.90 -5.09
CA CYS A 86 15.58 18.75 -3.69
C CYS A 86 16.75 18.38 -2.78
N ALA A 87 17.73 17.63 -3.28
CA ALA A 87 18.92 17.27 -2.52
C ALA A 87 19.87 18.47 -2.33
N GLU A 88 19.97 19.40 -3.29
CA GLU A 88 20.71 20.66 -3.14
C GLU A 88 19.99 21.59 -2.16
N GLU A 89 18.68 21.81 -2.27
CA GLU A 89 17.93 22.62 -1.28
C GLU A 89 17.95 21.99 0.14
N TRP A 90 17.95 20.65 0.23
CA TRP A 90 18.08 19.90 1.49
C TRP A 90 19.52 19.77 2.00
N GLN A 91 20.54 19.81 1.12
CA GLN A 91 21.96 19.87 1.50
C GLN A 91 22.37 21.29 1.90
N GLU A 92 21.82 22.32 1.23
CA GLU A 92 22.02 23.72 1.57
C GLU A 92 21.42 24.04 2.95
N SER A 93 20.32 23.42 3.34
CA SER A 93 19.77 23.55 4.71
C SER A 93 20.64 22.87 5.79
N ARG A 94 21.52 21.91 5.44
CA ARG A 94 22.51 21.29 6.35
C ARG A 94 23.82 22.06 6.44
N SER A 95 23.96 23.23 5.81
CA SER A 95 25.21 23.99 5.74
C SER A 95 25.61 24.76 7.01
N GLU A 96 25.27 24.27 8.21
CA GLU A 96 25.77 24.89 9.48
C GLU A 96 26.18 23.93 10.60
N THR A 97 26.13 22.59 10.46
CA THR A 97 26.66 21.71 11.52
C THR A 97 27.60 20.63 11.00
N GLU A 98 28.77 20.59 11.65
CA GLU A 98 29.93 19.82 11.26
C GLU A 98 29.73 18.31 11.35
N HIS A 99 30.40 17.64 10.41
CA HIS A 99 30.82 16.23 10.38
C HIS A 99 30.08 15.29 9.42
N THR A 100 30.89 14.76 8.50
CA THR A 100 30.64 13.72 7.48
C THR A 100 29.86 14.17 6.23
N LYS A 101 30.61 14.69 5.26
CA LYS A 101 30.23 14.64 3.83
C LYS A 101 30.29 13.17 3.38
N GLU A 102 29.38 12.34 3.85
CA GLU A 102 29.19 11.03 3.23
C GLU A 102 28.60 11.27 1.84
N VAL A 103 29.26 10.73 0.83
CA VAL A 103 28.79 10.72 -0.55
C VAL A 103 27.52 9.89 -0.57
N VAL A 104 26.36 10.54 -0.43
CA VAL A 104 25.05 9.91 -0.52
C VAL A 104 24.96 9.28 -1.91
N LYS A 105 24.99 7.95 -1.96
CA LYS A 105 24.72 7.20 -3.19
C LYS A 105 23.38 7.68 -3.76
N PRO A 106 23.21 7.77 -5.09
CA PRO A 106 21.95 8.21 -5.70
C PRO A 106 20.85 7.18 -5.41
N TYR A 107 20.22 7.31 -4.25
CA TYR A 107 19.19 6.44 -3.70
C TYR A 107 17.99 7.30 -3.33
N ASP A 108 16.80 6.78 -3.59
CA ASP A 108 15.56 7.42 -3.18
C ASP A 108 15.30 7.20 -1.69
N TRP A 109 15.84 8.10 -0.86
CA TRP A 109 15.60 8.13 0.59
C TRP A 109 14.14 8.43 0.96
N THR A 110 13.29 8.79 -0.01
CA THR A 110 11.86 9.06 0.23
C THR A 110 11.01 7.79 0.21
N TYR A 111 11.60 6.64 -0.15
CA TYR A 111 10.92 5.34 -0.29
C TYR A 111 9.69 5.42 -1.20
N THR A 112 9.73 6.25 -2.25
CA THR A 112 8.61 6.37 -3.18
C THR A 112 8.39 5.04 -3.90
N THR A 113 7.16 4.52 -3.79
CA THR A 113 6.76 3.26 -4.38
C THR A 113 5.51 3.43 -5.24
N ASP A 114 5.49 2.77 -6.40
CA ASP A 114 4.34 2.66 -7.28
C ASP A 114 3.60 1.32 -7.10
N TYR A 115 3.84 0.63 -5.97
CA TYR A 115 3.28 -0.67 -5.64
C TYR A 115 1.75 -0.70 -5.72
N LYS A 116 1.22 -1.72 -6.42
CA LYS A 116 -0.21 -1.88 -6.71
C LYS A 116 -0.81 -3.17 -6.12
N GLY A 117 -0.11 -3.77 -5.15
CA GLY A 117 -0.44 -5.07 -4.56
C GLY A 117 0.22 -6.24 -5.27
N THR A 118 0.55 -7.28 -4.50
CA THR A 118 1.15 -8.53 -4.97
C THR A 118 0.03 -9.51 -5.29
N LEU A 119 0.00 -9.99 -6.53
CA LEU A 119 -0.97 -10.99 -6.96
C LEU A 119 -0.59 -12.37 -6.41
N LEU A 120 -1.59 -13.08 -5.88
CA LEU A 120 -1.44 -14.42 -5.32
C LEU A 120 -1.97 -15.48 -6.28
N GLY A 121 -1.36 -16.66 -6.21
CA GLY A 121 -1.78 -17.88 -6.90
C GLY A 121 -0.62 -18.63 -7.55
N ASP A 122 -0.49 -19.92 -7.25
CA ASP A 122 0.61 -20.74 -7.79
C ASP A 122 0.29 -21.25 -9.20
N THR A 123 -0.93 -21.78 -9.40
CA THR A 123 -1.43 -22.33 -10.67
C THR A 123 -2.44 -21.43 -11.36
N VAL A 124 -3.10 -20.56 -10.59
CA VAL A 124 -4.25 -19.79 -11.01
C VAL A 124 -4.08 -18.38 -10.47
N THR A 125 -3.91 -17.39 -11.33
CA THR A 125 -3.63 -15.99 -10.96
C THR A 125 -4.64 -15.05 -11.59
N LEU A 126 -4.83 -13.87 -10.97
CA LEU A 126 -5.60 -12.78 -11.57
C LEU A 126 -4.92 -12.29 -12.84
N LYS A 127 -5.69 -12.08 -13.91
CA LYS A 127 -5.17 -11.50 -15.16
C LYS A 127 -5.41 -10.00 -15.16
N VAL A 128 -4.32 -9.23 -15.23
CA VAL A 128 -4.37 -7.77 -15.29
C VAL A 128 -4.60 -7.33 -16.74
N VAL A 129 -5.68 -6.62 -17.01
CA VAL A 129 -5.97 -6.05 -18.33
C VAL A 129 -6.25 -4.54 -18.23
N PRO A 130 -5.75 -3.71 -19.16
CA PRO A 130 -6.11 -2.29 -19.20
C PRO A 130 -7.62 -2.11 -19.41
N THR A 131 -8.20 -1.11 -18.77
CA THR A 131 -9.63 -0.80 -18.91
C THR A 131 -9.89 0.70 -18.91
N THR A 132 -11.00 1.10 -19.52
CA THR A 132 -11.57 2.46 -19.42
C THR A 132 -12.66 2.55 -18.34
N GLU A 133 -13.01 1.43 -17.71
CA GLU A 133 -13.98 1.38 -16.61
C GLU A 133 -13.37 1.99 -15.35
N HIS A 134 -14.11 2.93 -14.75
CA HIS A 134 -13.70 3.62 -13.54
C HIS A 134 -14.45 3.13 -12.29
N ILE A 135 -13.81 3.23 -11.13
CA ILE A 135 -14.46 2.96 -9.85
C ILE A 135 -15.52 4.03 -9.61
N ASN A 136 -16.78 3.61 -9.51
CA ASN A 136 -17.88 4.52 -9.25
C ASN A 136 -17.85 5.02 -7.79
N THR A 137 -17.24 6.19 -7.59
CA THR A 137 -17.12 6.82 -6.27
C THR A 137 -18.46 7.22 -5.65
N GLU A 138 -19.52 7.39 -6.45
CA GLU A 138 -20.86 7.70 -5.94
C GLU A 138 -21.46 6.48 -5.23
N LYS A 139 -21.26 5.27 -5.79
CA LYS A 139 -21.65 4.02 -5.12
C LYS A 139 -20.90 3.84 -3.80
N LEU A 140 -19.63 4.24 -3.71
CA LEU A 140 -18.86 4.19 -2.46
C LEU A 140 -19.35 5.19 -1.40
N LYS A 141 -20.11 6.22 -1.79
CA LYS A 141 -20.79 7.15 -0.86
C LYS A 141 -22.14 6.62 -0.40
N ALA A 142 -22.69 5.58 -1.04
CA ALA A 142 -23.93 4.96 -0.60
C ALA A 142 -23.73 4.39 0.82
N ARG A 143 -24.71 4.65 1.69
CA ARG A 143 -24.65 4.26 3.12
C ARG A 143 -24.98 2.77 3.28
N GLU A 144 -24.16 1.90 2.72
CA GLU A 144 -24.17 0.48 3.10
C GLU A 144 -23.50 0.32 4.47
N GLN A 145 -24.02 -0.60 5.29
CA GLN A 145 -23.44 -0.90 6.58
C GLN A 145 -22.05 -1.52 6.38
N ILE A 146 -21.03 -0.93 6.99
CA ILE A 146 -19.68 -1.49 6.98
C ILE A 146 -19.67 -2.72 7.89
N MET A 147 -19.57 -3.90 7.30
CA MET A 147 -19.52 -5.17 8.03
C MET A 147 -18.13 -5.44 8.58
N PHE A 148 -17.10 -5.01 7.85
CA PHE A 148 -15.71 -5.16 8.24
C PHE A 148 -14.89 -3.95 7.81
N PHE A 149 -14.07 -3.45 8.71
CA PHE A 149 -13.11 -2.38 8.46
C PHE A 149 -11.80 -2.72 9.16
N GLU A 150 -10.71 -2.65 8.41
CA GLU A 150 -9.36 -2.76 8.95
C GLU A 150 -8.44 -1.77 8.23
N GLU A 151 -7.45 -1.30 8.97
CA GLU A 151 -6.38 -0.43 8.50
C GLU A 151 -5.06 -0.98 9.01
N VAL A 152 -4.10 -1.15 8.11
CA VAL A 152 -2.80 -1.77 8.35
C VAL A 152 -1.73 -0.81 7.85
N LEU A 153 -0.88 -0.34 8.77
CA LEU A 153 0.32 0.42 8.43
C LEU A 153 1.42 -0.56 7.97
N LEU A 154 2.05 -0.31 6.83
CA LEU A 154 3.08 -1.18 6.27
C LEU A 154 4.48 -0.66 6.61
N PHE A 155 4.73 0.63 6.39
CA PHE A 155 5.92 1.29 6.88
C PHE A 155 5.68 2.79 7.10
N GLU A 156 6.53 3.39 7.93
CA GLU A 156 6.61 4.83 8.16
C GLU A 156 8.06 5.26 8.42
N ASP A 157 8.42 6.46 7.99
CA ASP A 157 9.73 7.08 8.16
C ASP A 157 9.57 8.60 8.32
N GLU A 158 10.26 9.20 9.28
CA GLU A 158 10.20 10.65 9.55
C GLU A 158 11.24 11.45 8.75
N LEU A 159 11.98 10.79 7.85
CA LEU A 159 12.94 11.41 6.96
C LEU A 159 14.00 12.23 7.70
N HIS A 160 14.42 11.77 8.89
CA HIS A 160 15.28 12.50 9.83
C HIS A 160 14.70 13.88 10.22
N ASP A 161 13.45 13.93 10.67
CA ASP A 161 12.72 15.14 11.06
C ASP A 161 12.45 16.14 9.92
N HIS A 162 12.62 15.73 8.66
CA HIS A 162 12.39 16.58 7.48
C HIS A 162 11.09 16.28 6.73
N GLY A 163 10.21 15.47 7.31
CA GLY A 163 8.90 15.21 6.76
C GLY A 163 8.31 13.90 7.21
N VAL A 164 7.60 13.23 6.32
CA VAL A 164 7.07 11.89 6.55
C VAL A 164 6.94 11.13 5.24
N SER A 165 7.32 9.86 5.26
CA SER A 165 7.02 8.87 4.21
C SER A 165 6.27 7.71 4.86
N SER A 166 5.03 7.48 4.45
CA SER A 166 4.20 6.41 5.02
C SER A 166 3.44 5.65 3.96
N LEU A 167 3.30 4.34 4.18
CA LEU A 167 2.50 3.45 3.35
C LEU A 167 1.51 2.69 4.24
N SER A 168 0.22 2.89 4.00
CA SER A 168 -0.84 2.18 4.70
C SER A 168 -1.88 1.62 3.74
N VAL A 169 -2.56 0.55 4.15
CA VAL A 169 -3.64 -0.06 3.41
C VAL A 169 -4.87 -0.21 4.30
N LYS A 170 -6.03 0.18 3.78
CA LYS A 170 -7.32 0.04 4.47
C LYS A 170 -8.34 -0.66 3.60
N ILE A 171 -9.20 -1.44 4.23
CA ILE A 171 -10.28 -2.17 3.59
C ILE A 171 -11.62 -1.87 4.26
N ARG A 172 -12.66 -1.73 3.45
CA ARG A 172 -14.06 -1.67 3.87
C ARG A 172 -14.82 -2.77 3.13
N VAL A 173 -15.59 -3.55 3.88
CA VAL A 173 -16.45 -4.59 3.32
C VAL A 173 -17.90 -4.23 3.62
N MET A 174 -18.69 -4.24 2.56
CA MET A 174 -20.11 -3.96 2.52
C MET A 174 -20.83 -5.26 2.15
N PRO A 175 -22.16 -5.39 2.36
CA PRO A 175 -22.90 -6.60 2.02
C PRO A 175 -22.74 -7.05 0.57
N SER A 176 -22.58 -6.10 -0.36
CA SER A 176 -22.54 -6.34 -1.80
C SER A 176 -21.15 -6.21 -2.43
N SER A 177 -20.16 -5.66 -1.72
CA SER A 177 -18.89 -5.25 -2.30
C SER A 177 -17.80 -5.07 -1.25
N PHE A 178 -16.55 -4.95 -1.70
CA PHE A 178 -15.47 -4.44 -0.85
C PHE A 178 -14.64 -3.40 -1.59
N PHE A 179 -14.02 -2.52 -0.81
CA PHE A 179 -13.17 -1.45 -1.28
C PHE A 179 -11.87 -1.40 -0.48
N VAL A 180 -10.74 -1.37 -1.18
CA VAL A 180 -9.39 -1.23 -0.61
C VAL A 180 -8.78 0.08 -1.09
N LEU A 181 -8.11 0.79 -0.18
CA LEU A 181 -7.22 1.89 -0.51
C LEU A 181 -5.84 1.59 0.08
N LEU A 182 -4.88 1.32 -0.78
CA LEU A 182 -3.46 1.43 -0.47
C LEU A 182 -3.03 2.86 -0.78
N ARG A 183 -2.44 3.54 0.20
CA ARG A 183 -1.96 4.91 0.06
C ARG A 183 -0.52 5.01 0.50
N PHE A 184 0.32 5.45 -0.43
CA PHE A 184 1.62 6.01 -0.13
C PHE A 184 1.48 7.53 0.01
N PHE A 185 1.98 8.08 1.11
CA PHE A 185 1.99 9.51 1.37
C PHE A 185 3.41 9.96 1.70
N LEU A 186 3.87 10.97 0.96
CA LEU A 186 5.19 11.57 1.15
C LEU A 186 5.01 13.09 1.29
N ARG A 187 5.52 13.62 2.39
CA ARG A 187 5.71 15.06 2.59
C ARG A 187 7.18 15.29 2.88
N VAL A 188 7.81 16.15 2.11
CA VAL A 188 9.13 16.69 2.42
C VAL A 188 8.93 18.16 2.77
N ASP A 189 9.23 18.53 4.00
CA ASP A 189 8.88 19.83 4.56
C ASP A 189 9.54 20.97 3.77
N GLY A 190 8.75 21.98 3.42
CA GLY A 190 9.17 23.10 2.57
C GLY A 190 9.33 22.77 1.06
N VAL A 191 9.37 21.49 0.69
CA VAL A 191 9.73 21.04 -0.66
C VAL A 191 8.51 20.59 -1.48
N LEU A 192 7.93 19.43 -1.16
CA LEU A 192 6.85 18.82 -1.95
C LEU A 192 5.95 17.90 -1.14
N ILE A 193 4.76 17.64 -1.69
CA ILE A 193 3.84 16.60 -1.23
C ILE A 193 3.53 15.70 -2.42
N ARG A 194 3.71 14.39 -2.23
CA ARG A 194 3.42 13.34 -3.19
C ARG A 194 2.49 12.30 -2.55
N MET A 195 1.56 11.79 -3.34
CA MET A 195 0.63 10.77 -2.89
C MET A 195 0.35 9.78 -4.02
N ASN A 196 0.59 8.49 -3.77
CA ASN A 196 0.25 7.42 -4.69
C ASN A 196 -0.88 6.59 -4.07
N ASP A 197 -2.04 6.60 -4.70
CA ASP A 197 -3.21 5.84 -4.25
C ASP A 197 -3.46 4.68 -5.21
N THR A 198 -3.49 3.45 -4.69
CA THR A 198 -4.04 2.28 -5.39
C THR A 198 -5.39 1.93 -4.77
N ARG A 199 -6.46 2.12 -5.54
CA ARG A 199 -7.83 1.76 -5.18
C ARG A 199 -8.18 0.43 -5.80
N LEU A 200 -8.75 -0.47 -5.01
CA LEU A 200 -9.28 -1.75 -5.49
C LEU A 200 -10.74 -1.86 -5.11
N HIS A 201 -11.60 -2.21 -6.06
CA HIS A 201 -13.04 -2.36 -5.84
C HIS A 201 -13.54 -3.65 -6.48
N HIS A 202 -14.37 -4.39 -5.75
CA HIS A 202 -15.03 -5.60 -6.23
C HIS A 202 -16.49 -5.59 -5.80
N GLU A 203 -17.38 -5.86 -6.75
CA GLU A 203 -18.81 -6.11 -6.51
C GLU A 203 -19.04 -7.62 -6.61
N ALA A 204 -19.86 -8.17 -5.70
CA ALA A 204 -20.05 -9.63 -5.57
C ALA A 204 -20.64 -10.30 -6.84
N ASP A 205 -21.31 -9.53 -7.68
CA ASP A 205 -21.90 -9.97 -8.95
C ASP A 205 -20.92 -9.97 -10.13
N LYS A 206 -19.71 -9.40 -9.96
CA LYS A 206 -18.70 -9.27 -11.01
C LYS A 206 -17.63 -10.34 -10.91
N THR A 207 -17.20 -10.89 -12.05
CA THR A 207 -16.07 -11.83 -12.14
C THR A 207 -14.72 -11.13 -12.32
N TYR A 208 -14.60 -9.92 -11.80
CA TYR A 208 -13.38 -9.12 -11.85
C TYR A 208 -13.33 -8.12 -10.70
N MET A 209 -12.15 -7.55 -10.47
CA MET A 209 -11.96 -6.35 -9.66
C MET A 209 -11.50 -5.19 -10.53
N LEU A 210 -11.83 -3.97 -10.12
CA LEU A 210 -11.27 -2.76 -10.72
C LEU A 210 -10.14 -2.27 -9.83
N ARG A 211 -8.97 -2.03 -10.43
CA ARG A 211 -7.80 -1.44 -9.80
C ARG A 211 -7.48 -0.10 -10.46
N GLU A 212 -7.53 0.97 -9.70
CA GLU A 212 -7.17 2.32 -10.15
C GLU A 212 -5.98 2.83 -9.37
N TYR A 213 -4.89 3.10 -10.08
CA TYR A 213 -3.71 3.75 -9.54
C TYR A 213 -3.74 5.23 -9.93
N THR A 214 -3.52 6.12 -8.96
CA THR A 214 -3.36 7.56 -9.20
C THR A 214 -2.14 8.08 -8.47
N SER A 215 -1.20 8.70 -9.19
CA SER A 215 -0.08 9.44 -8.61
C SER A 215 -0.37 10.94 -8.65
N ARG A 216 -0.25 11.60 -7.51
CA ARG A 216 -0.46 13.04 -7.34
C ARG A 216 0.79 13.66 -6.73
N GLU A 217 1.16 14.84 -7.22
CA GLU A 217 2.35 15.54 -6.71
C GLU A 217 2.23 17.04 -6.91
N SER A 218 2.60 17.81 -5.88
CA SER A 218 2.76 19.26 -5.97
C SER A 218 3.94 19.72 -5.13
N LYS A 219 4.60 20.80 -5.56
CA LYS A 219 5.58 21.52 -4.73
C LYS A 219 4.84 22.33 -3.66
N ILE A 220 5.39 22.42 -2.46
CA ILE A 220 4.79 23.22 -1.37
C ILE A 220 4.70 24.70 -1.78
N SER A 221 5.65 25.18 -2.58
CA SER A 221 5.62 26.54 -3.14
C SER A 221 4.37 26.84 -3.99
N SER A 222 3.75 25.83 -4.60
CA SER A 222 2.49 25.94 -5.36
C SER A 222 1.24 25.79 -4.48
N LEU A 223 1.39 25.31 -3.25
CA LEU A 223 0.30 25.08 -2.29
C LEU A 223 0.14 26.22 -1.26
N LYS A 224 0.74 27.39 -1.48
CA LYS A 224 0.67 28.54 -0.55
C LYS A 224 -0.75 29.04 -0.21
N HIS A 225 -1.72 28.71 -1.06
CA HIS A 225 -3.13 29.06 -0.86
C HIS A 225 -3.86 28.08 0.06
N VAL A 226 -3.23 26.95 0.41
CA VAL A 226 -3.79 25.90 1.26
C VAL A 226 -3.26 26.08 2.69
N PRO A 227 -4.13 25.99 3.72
CA PRO A 227 -3.68 26.02 5.11
C PRO A 227 -2.63 24.94 5.42
N PRO A 228 -1.50 25.30 6.07
CA PRO A 228 -0.44 24.33 6.41
C PRO A 228 -0.91 23.15 7.27
N SER A 229 -1.97 23.32 8.06
CA SER A 229 -2.59 22.24 8.84
C SER A 229 -3.14 21.10 7.98
N LEU A 230 -3.42 21.34 6.70
CA LEU A 230 -3.89 20.30 5.78
C LEU A 230 -2.72 19.48 5.21
N PHE A 231 -1.47 19.97 5.30
CA PHE A 231 -0.31 19.23 4.79
C PHE A 231 -0.02 17.94 5.58
N THR A 232 -0.54 17.84 6.80
CA THR A 232 -0.48 16.64 7.64
C THR A 232 -1.69 15.72 7.46
N GLU A 233 -2.68 16.11 6.65
CA GLU A 233 -3.95 15.40 6.48
C GLU A 233 -4.08 14.85 5.05
N PRO A 234 -3.66 13.59 4.79
CA PRO A 234 -3.61 13.03 3.44
C PRO A 234 -4.96 13.05 2.70
N ASN A 235 -6.07 12.89 3.43
CA ASN A 235 -7.40 12.93 2.84
C ASN A 235 -7.75 14.35 2.34
N GLU A 236 -7.47 15.37 3.14
CA GLU A 236 -7.82 16.75 2.83
C GLU A 236 -6.89 17.38 1.80
N ILE A 237 -5.58 17.09 1.86
CA ILE A 237 -4.61 17.64 0.90
C ILE A 237 -4.77 17.06 -0.50
N SER A 238 -5.29 15.83 -0.61
CA SER A 238 -5.40 15.09 -1.87
C SER A 238 -6.10 15.86 -3.00
N GLN A 239 -7.09 16.69 -2.65
CA GLN A 239 -7.88 17.49 -3.60
C GLN A 239 -7.08 18.65 -4.22
N TYR A 240 -6.03 19.11 -3.55
CA TYR A 240 -5.17 20.21 -4.01
C TYR A 240 -3.96 19.72 -4.82
N LEU A 241 -3.67 18.42 -4.79
CA LEU A 241 -2.56 17.83 -5.53
C LEU A 241 -2.98 17.47 -6.96
N PRO A 242 -2.32 18.01 -7.99
CA PRO A 242 -2.61 17.67 -9.37
C PRO A 242 -2.19 16.23 -9.65
N ILE A 243 -3.00 15.55 -10.46
CA ILE A 243 -2.74 14.18 -10.89
C ILE A 243 -1.64 14.20 -11.95
N LYS A 244 -0.60 13.40 -11.75
CA LYS A 244 0.52 13.21 -12.69
C LYS A 244 0.32 11.97 -13.55
N GLU A 245 -0.27 10.93 -12.96
CA GLU A 245 -0.47 9.64 -13.61
C GLU A 245 -1.77 9.00 -13.11
N THR A 246 -2.50 8.39 -14.04
CA THR A 246 -3.67 7.56 -13.74
C THR A 246 -3.59 6.29 -14.58
N ILE A 247 -3.73 5.13 -13.94
CA ILE A 247 -3.78 3.82 -14.58
C ILE A 247 -5.03 3.11 -14.08
N CYS A 248 -5.83 2.59 -15.02
CA CYS A 248 -7.04 1.83 -14.72
C CYS A 248 -6.91 0.43 -15.30
N GLU A 249 -7.05 -0.57 -14.43
CA GLU A 249 -6.89 -1.98 -14.75
C GLU A 249 -8.06 -2.78 -14.23
N LYS A 250 -8.40 -3.85 -14.95
CA LYS A 250 -9.33 -4.88 -14.52
C LYS A 250 -8.52 -6.12 -14.15
N LEU A 251 -8.77 -6.66 -12.97
CA LEU A 251 -8.23 -7.92 -12.49
C LEU A 251 -9.26 -9.01 -12.78
N GLU A 252 -9.17 -9.62 -13.95
CA GLU A 252 -10.11 -10.67 -14.40
C GLU A 252 -9.88 -11.97 -13.63
N PHE A 253 -10.98 -12.61 -13.24
CA PHE A 253 -10.91 -13.90 -12.59
C PHE A 253 -10.56 -15.00 -13.60
N PRO A 254 -9.82 -16.02 -13.17
CA PRO A 254 -9.43 -17.12 -14.04
C PRO A 254 -10.62 -17.98 -14.44
N GLU A 255 -10.68 -18.38 -15.71
CA GLU A 255 -11.82 -19.10 -16.31
C GLU A 255 -12.02 -20.53 -15.75
N LYS A 256 -10.98 -21.14 -15.16
CA LYS A 256 -11.02 -22.51 -14.63
C LYS A 256 -11.29 -22.53 -13.13
N LEU A 257 -12.51 -22.22 -12.74
CA LEU A 257 -13.01 -22.49 -11.39
C LEU A 257 -13.59 -23.92 -11.39
N GLU A 258 -12.74 -24.95 -11.39
CA GLU A 258 -13.26 -26.31 -11.15
C GLU A 258 -13.76 -26.39 -9.69
N PRO A 259 -14.99 -26.87 -9.46
CA PRO A 259 -15.52 -26.99 -8.11
C PRO A 259 -14.65 -27.96 -7.29
N LYS A 260 -14.32 -27.58 -6.05
CA LYS A 260 -13.66 -28.49 -5.10
C LYS A 260 -14.44 -29.81 -5.03
N PRO A 261 -13.79 -30.98 -5.08
CA PRO A 261 -14.48 -32.24 -4.85
C PRO A 261 -15.07 -32.21 -3.44
N GLU A 262 -16.40 -32.29 -3.36
CA GLU A 262 -17.10 -32.51 -2.10
C GLU A 262 -16.56 -33.81 -1.49
N ALA A 263 -16.06 -33.73 -0.26
CA ALA A 263 -15.68 -34.91 0.49
C ALA A 263 -16.95 -35.74 0.74
N SER A 264 -17.12 -36.82 -0.02
CA SER A 264 -18.18 -37.79 0.19
C SER A 264 -17.98 -38.45 1.56
N LEU A 265 -18.90 -38.15 2.48
CA LEU A 265 -19.11 -38.91 3.70
C LEU A 265 -19.64 -40.29 3.31
N GLU A 266 -18.74 -41.24 3.10
CA GLU A 266 -19.11 -42.66 3.04
C GLU A 266 -19.65 -43.09 4.41
N THR A 267 -20.97 -43.24 4.45
CA THR A 267 -21.69 -43.85 5.56
C THR A 267 -21.42 -45.35 5.52
N MET A 268 -20.44 -45.82 6.31
CA MET A 268 -20.27 -47.25 6.56
C MET A 268 -21.38 -47.74 7.50
N CYS A 269 -22.47 -48.19 6.91
CA CYS A 269 -23.46 -49.05 7.56
C CYS A 269 -22.97 -50.50 7.39
N VAL A 270 -22.56 -51.16 8.49
CA VAL A 270 -22.32 -52.61 8.50
C VAL A 270 -23.17 -53.22 9.60
N LYS A 271 -23.98 -54.19 9.18
CA LYS A 271 -24.86 -55.04 9.98
C LYS A 271 -24.08 -55.98 10.89
#